data_AF-A0A5C3NZC6-F1
#
_entry.id   AF-A0A5C3NZC6-F1
#
_cell.length_a   1.000
_cell.length_b   1.000
_cell.length_c   1.000
_cell.angle_alpha   90.00
_cell.angle_beta   90.00
_cell.angle_gamma   90.00
#
_symmetry.space_group_name_H-M   'P 1'
#
loop_
_entity.id
_entity.type
_entity.pdbx_description
1 polymer ?
#
loop_
_entity_poly.entity_id
_entity_poly.type
_entity_poly.pdbx_seq_one_letter_code
_entity_poly.pdbx_strand_id
1 'polypeptide(L)'
;MGIVLGGLCFLCETEGASAEGLGRESLHMCQFCPSLVLSSRDRGTLLNHVGAHILFDPRVDCFSTPCGFCLSPSDSCVMYVKKGKGAHQGDRLDFDRSRCPAKYSLSITRTSKESSRSPCSNVPLRCPLCPKNSAAVWKYNMRYHLARAHQQDPEQYTSLWKLSDAETAAMKALYEAKSRSTKRKRQTEKASKFAKEISEGHVCKLALRYANSPS
;
A
#
# COMPACT_ATOMS: atom_id res chain seq x y z
N MET A 1 3.96 -36.82 -22.62
CA MET A 1 2.71 -36.53 -21.89
C MET A 1 3.11 -36.00 -20.51
N GLY A 2 3.08 -34.69 -20.33
CA GLY A 2 3.52 -34.02 -19.10
C GLY A 2 2.40 -33.98 -18.07
N ILE A 3 2.68 -34.46 -16.86
CA ILE A 3 1.76 -34.39 -15.71
C ILE A 3 1.88 -32.98 -15.12
N VAL A 4 0.78 -32.24 -15.18
CA VAL A 4 0.64 -30.91 -14.56
C VAL A 4 0.44 -31.13 -13.06
N LEU A 5 1.43 -30.75 -12.26
CA LEU A 5 1.28 -30.62 -10.81
C LEU A 5 0.39 -29.41 -10.52
N GLY A 6 -0.90 -29.66 -10.31
CA GLY A 6 -1.86 -28.67 -9.84
C GLY A 6 -1.51 -28.23 -8.41
N GLY A 7 -0.82 -27.09 -8.28
CA GLY A 7 -0.67 -26.42 -7.00
C GLY A 7 -2.02 -25.92 -6.52
N LEU A 8 -2.44 -26.35 -5.33
CA LEU A 8 -3.64 -25.86 -4.67
C LEU A 8 -3.49 -24.36 -4.38
N CYS A 9 -4.09 -23.52 -5.23
CA CYS A 9 -4.29 -22.11 -4.94
C CYS A 9 -5.42 -22.00 -3.90
N PHE A 10 -5.09 -21.52 -2.70
CA PHE A 10 -6.10 -21.01 -1.78
C PHE A 10 -6.57 -19.64 -2.31
N LEU A 11 -7.64 -19.66 -3.11
CA LEU A 11 -8.44 -18.46 -3.37
C LEU A 11 -9.16 -18.11 -2.06
N CYS A 12 -8.67 -17.11 -1.36
CA CYS A 12 -9.39 -16.50 -0.25
C CYS A 12 -10.46 -15.60 -0.88
N GLU A 13 -11.63 -16.16 -1.15
CA GLU A 13 -12.80 -15.38 -1.54
C GLU A 13 -13.24 -14.55 -0.32
N THR A 14 -12.95 -13.25 -0.34
CA THR A 14 -13.59 -12.34 0.61
C THR A 14 -15.00 -12.08 0.11
N GLU A 15 -15.97 -12.80 0.68
CA GLU A 15 -17.39 -12.51 0.53
C GLU A 15 -17.66 -11.03 0.80
N GLY A 16 -18.43 -10.43 -0.11
CA GLY A 16 -18.80 -9.03 -0.05
C GLY A 16 -19.65 -8.72 1.18
N ALA A 17 -19.20 -7.74 1.96
CA ALA A 17 -20.07 -6.98 2.84
C ALA A 17 -20.05 -5.52 2.39
N SER A 18 -21.24 -5.06 2.04
CA SER A 18 -21.56 -3.72 1.59
C SER A 18 -21.17 -2.65 2.63
N ALA A 19 -20.95 -1.46 2.09
CA ALA A 19 -20.79 -0.13 2.65
C ALA A 19 -20.97 0.10 4.18
N GLU A 20 -20.09 1.00 4.66
CA GLU A 20 -20.18 1.81 5.89
C GLU A 20 -19.82 1.12 7.21
N GLY A 21 -18.55 1.22 7.60
CA GLY A 21 -18.13 0.84 8.95
C GLY A 21 -16.62 0.93 9.16
N LEU A 22 -16.23 1.68 10.19
CA LEU A 22 -14.87 1.82 10.69
C LEU A 22 -14.18 0.45 10.90
N GLY A 23 -12.92 0.33 10.45
CA GLY A 23 -11.94 -0.46 11.20
C GLY A 23 -11.77 -1.95 10.88
N ARG A 24 -11.91 -2.41 9.63
CA ARG A 24 -11.29 -3.70 9.27
C ARG A 24 -9.77 -3.49 9.19
N GLU A 25 -9.04 -4.08 10.13
CA GLU A 25 -7.58 -4.07 10.20
C GLU A 25 -6.98 -4.71 8.95
N SER A 26 -6.79 -3.89 7.92
CA SER A 26 -6.18 -4.33 6.68
C SER A 26 -4.67 -4.29 6.85
N LEU A 27 -4.07 -5.47 7.00
CA LEU A 27 -2.61 -5.61 6.91
C LEU A 27 -2.20 -5.36 5.47
N HIS A 28 -1.29 -4.41 5.27
CA HIS A 28 -0.70 -4.14 3.98
C HIS A 28 0.69 -4.78 3.92
N MET A 29 0.88 -5.66 2.94
CA MET A 29 2.19 -6.20 2.62
C MET A 29 2.75 -5.45 1.42
N CYS A 30 3.90 -4.81 1.59
CA CYS A 30 4.59 -4.21 0.47
C CYS A 30 5.19 -5.32 -0.41
N GLN A 31 4.89 -5.32 -1.71
CA GLN A 31 5.41 -6.30 -2.66
C GLN A 31 6.95 -6.31 -2.75
N PHE A 32 7.60 -5.20 -2.38
CA PHE A 32 9.05 -5.05 -2.39
C PHE A 32 9.72 -5.37 -1.05
N CYS A 33 8.91 -5.47 0.02
CA CYS A 33 9.35 -5.65 1.40
C CYS A 33 8.45 -6.70 2.09
N PRO A 34 8.49 -7.98 1.66
CA PRO A 34 7.56 -9.02 2.14
C PRO A 34 7.70 -9.32 3.63
N SER A 35 8.85 -9.01 4.24
CA SER A 35 9.10 -9.20 5.67
C SER A 35 8.58 -8.05 6.53
N LEU A 36 8.09 -6.96 5.93
CA LEU A 36 7.56 -5.81 6.63
C LEU A 36 6.03 -5.85 6.61
N VAL A 37 5.45 -6.10 7.77
CA VAL A 37 4.00 -6.03 7.97
C VAL A 37 3.64 -4.60 8.34
N LEU A 38 2.88 -3.92 7.49
CA LEU A 38 2.41 -2.56 7.74
C LEU A 38 0.94 -2.61 8.14
N SER A 39 0.61 -1.97 9.27
CA SER A 39 -0.77 -1.83 9.71
C SER A 39 -1.36 -0.51 9.19
N SER A 40 -2.61 -0.52 8.74
CA SER A 40 -3.37 0.69 8.43
C SER A 40 -3.63 1.59 9.65
N ARG A 41 -3.34 1.11 10.88
CA ARG A 41 -3.30 1.93 12.10
C ARG A 41 -2.11 2.89 12.08
N ASP A 42 -0.97 2.46 11.54
CA ASP A 42 0.24 3.28 11.43
C ASP A 42 0.35 3.93 10.04
N ARG A 43 -0.60 4.81 9.79
CA ARG A 43 -0.79 5.53 8.52
C ARG A 43 0.42 6.34 8.09
N GLY A 44 1.13 6.92 9.06
CA GLY A 44 2.33 7.72 8.79
C GLY A 44 3.46 6.82 8.30
N THR A 45 3.71 5.71 9.00
CA THR A 45 4.74 4.74 8.61
C THR A 45 4.45 4.10 7.27
N LEU A 46 3.19 3.72 7.00
CA LEU A 46 2.82 3.16 5.70
C LEU A 46 3.06 4.16 4.55
N LEU A 47 2.65 5.42 4.72
CA LEU A 47 2.87 6.45 3.70
C LEU A 47 4.36 6.74 3.48
N ASN A 48 5.13 6.81 4.55
CA ASN A 48 6.57 7.01 4.51
C ASN A 48 7.25 5.85 3.77
N HIS A 49 6.86 4.62 4.09
CA HIS A 49 7.41 3.42 3.46
C HIS A 49 7.12 3.38 1.95
N VAL A 50 5.86 3.57 1.56
CA VAL A 50 5.45 3.55 0.15
C VAL A 50 6.05 4.74 -0.61
N GLY A 51 6.05 5.93 -0.01
CA GLY A 51 6.68 7.11 -0.58
C GLY A 51 8.18 6.93 -0.81
N ALA A 52 8.89 6.28 0.11
CA ALA A 52 10.31 5.97 -0.04
C ALA A 52 10.58 5.06 -1.25
N HIS A 53 9.72 4.05 -1.48
CA HIS A 53 9.80 3.22 -2.67
C HIS A 53 9.58 4.02 -3.96
N ILE A 54 8.57 4.90 -3.99
CA ILE A 54 8.29 5.74 -5.18
C ILE A 54 9.50 6.63 -5.52
N LEU A 55 10.19 7.17 -4.52
CA LEU A 55 11.29 8.10 -4.76
C LEU A 55 12.62 7.43 -5.12
N PHE A 56 12.93 6.29 -4.51
CA PHE A 56 14.31 5.76 -4.49
C PHE A 56 14.45 4.29 -4.89
N ASP A 57 13.34 3.55 -5.06
CA ASP A 57 13.43 2.16 -5.49
C ASP A 57 13.44 2.07 -7.03
N PRO A 58 14.54 1.65 -7.66
CA PRO A 58 14.64 1.61 -9.12
C PRO A 58 13.70 0.57 -9.76
N ARG A 59 13.05 -0.29 -8.97
CA ARG A 59 12.05 -1.26 -9.46
C ARG A 59 10.67 -0.64 -9.62
N VAL A 60 10.45 0.57 -9.12
CA VAL A 60 9.17 1.27 -9.25
C VAL A 60 9.17 2.07 -10.55
N ASP A 61 8.25 1.74 -11.45
CA ASP A 61 8.01 2.55 -12.64
C ASP A 61 7.20 3.80 -12.27
N CYS A 62 7.88 4.94 -12.12
CA CYS A 62 7.22 6.21 -11.81
C CYS A 62 6.36 6.73 -12.97
N PHE A 63 6.61 6.31 -14.22
CA PHE A 63 5.75 6.69 -15.34
C PHE A 63 4.39 6.03 -15.24
N SER A 64 4.28 4.83 -14.65
CA SER A 64 2.98 4.20 -14.35
C SER A 64 2.14 4.99 -13.33
N THR A 65 2.70 6.05 -12.74
CA THR A 65 2.09 6.91 -11.72
C THR A 65 1.49 6.09 -10.56
N PRO A 66 2.33 5.28 -9.88
CA PRO A 66 1.88 4.26 -8.92
C PRO A 66 1.15 4.87 -7.71
N CYS A 67 0.22 4.12 -7.14
CA CYS A 67 -0.56 4.58 -6.00
C CYS A 67 0.32 4.79 -4.75
N GLY A 68 0.22 5.95 -4.11
CA GLY A 68 0.90 6.28 -2.86
C GLY A 68 0.46 5.47 -1.63
N PHE A 69 -0.50 4.54 -1.76
CA PHE A 69 -0.86 3.60 -0.69
C PHE A 69 -0.40 2.17 -0.93
N CYS A 70 -0.41 1.69 -2.18
CA CYS A 70 -0.16 0.27 -2.48
C CYS A 70 0.79 0.01 -3.64
N LEU A 71 1.36 1.06 -4.25
CA LEU A 71 2.25 0.99 -5.41
C LEU A 71 1.65 0.41 -6.70
N SER A 72 0.37 0.01 -6.69
CA SER A 72 -0.33 -0.42 -7.91
C SER A 72 -0.39 0.73 -8.93
N PRO A 73 -0.20 0.45 -10.24
CA PRO A 73 -0.28 1.47 -11.29
C PRO A 73 -1.64 2.19 -11.35
N SER A 74 -1.66 3.40 -11.94
CA SER A 74 -2.84 4.28 -11.90
C SER A 74 -4.07 3.75 -12.65
N ASP A 75 -3.88 2.85 -13.61
CA ASP A 75 -4.96 2.20 -14.38
C ASP A 75 -5.75 1.18 -13.54
N SER A 76 -5.06 0.48 -12.65
CA SER A 76 -5.62 -0.52 -11.73
C SER A 76 -6.02 0.09 -10.37
N CYS A 77 -5.41 1.21 -9.98
CA CYS A 77 -5.64 1.84 -8.69
C CYS A 77 -5.82 3.35 -8.81
N VAL A 78 -7.08 3.79 -8.92
CA VAL A 78 -7.46 5.20 -9.02
C VAL A 78 -7.84 5.80 -7.67
N MET A 79 -7.38 7.02 -7.44
CA MET A 79 -7.74 7.84 -6.27
C MET A 79 -8.50 9.07 -6.74
N TYR A 80 -9.57 9.45 -6.04
CA TYR A 80 -10.29 10.69 -6.28
C TYR A 80 -10.25 11.54 -5.02
N VAL A 81 -10.27 12.86 -5.23
CA VAL A 81 -10.44 13.83 -4.14
C VAL A 81 -11.76 14.57 -4.31
N LYS A 82 -12.36 15.00 -3.21
CA LYS A 82 -13.55 15.84 -3.14
C LYS A 82 -13.30 17.02 -2.20
N LYS A 83 -13.98 18.14 -2.45
CA LYS A 83 -13.96 19.29 -1.53
C LYS A 83 -14.83 18.97 -0.32
N GLY A 84 -14.28 19.14 0.87
CA GLY A 84 -15.06 19.12 2.10
C GLY A 84 -15.94 20.36 2.24
N LYS A 85 -17.02 20.26 3.03
CA LYS A 85 -18.02 21.31 3.25
C LYS A 85 -17.96 21.82 4.71
N GLY A 86 -18.34 23.08 4.96
CA GLY A 86 -18.46 23.64 6.31
C GLY A 86 -17.16 23.64 7.12
N ALA A 87 -17.21 23.21 8.39
CA ALA A 87 -16.07 23.08 9.31
C ALA A 87 -14.96 22.10 8.85
N HIS A 88 -15.13 21.53 7.66
CA HIS A 88 -14.31 20.50 7.06
C HIS A 88 -13.76 20.94 5.70
N GLN A 89 -13.62 22.25 5.49
CA GLN A 89 -13.09 22.88 4.28
C GLN A 89 -11.70 22.30 3.92
N GLY A 90 -11.47 22.10 2.61
CA GLY A 90 -10.23 21.53 2.07
C GLY A 90 -10.46 20.27 1.24
N ASP A 91 -9.44 19.82 0.52
CA ASP A 91 -9.52 18.57 -0.24
C ASP A 91 -9.45 17.36 0.70
N ARG A 92 -10.26 16.35 0.39
CA ARG A 92 -10.31 15.07 1.08
C ARG A 92 -10.36 13.94 0.08
N LEU A 93 -9.92 12.76 0.49
CA LEU A 93 -10.12 11.55 -0.28
C LEU A 93 -11.62 11.26 -0.46
N ASP A 94 -11.99 10.93 -1.69
CA ASP A 94 -13.32 10.45 -2.02
C ASP A 94 -13.31 8.92 -1.99
N PHE A 95 -13.62 8.34 -0.82
CA PHE A 95 -13.54 6.89 -0.59
C PHE A 95 -14.48 6.09 -1.49
N ASP A 96 -15.62 6.68 -1.82
CA ASP A 96 -16.70 6.05 -2.60
C ASP A 96 -16.27 5.87 -4.06
N ARG A 97 -15.57 6.87 -4.60
CA ARG A 97 -15.06 6.83 -5.99
C ARG A 97 -13.69 6.17 -6.12
N SER A 98 -12.89 6.17 -5.05
CA SER A 98 -11.52 5.65 -5.07
C SER A 98 -11.49 4.13 -4.96
N ARG A 99 -10.58 3.47 -5.70
CA ARG A 99 -10.54 2.00 -5.85
C ARG A 99 -9.33 1.31 -5.20
N CYS A 100 -8.54 2.02 -4.40
CA CYS A 100 -7.41 1.39 -3.71
C CYS A 100 -7.88 0.47 -2.56
N PRO A 101 -7.46 -0.81 -2.50
CA PRO A 101 -7.78 -1.70 -1.39
C PRO A 101 -7.07 -1.30 -0.09
N ALA A 102 -5.92 -0.64 -0.20
CA ALA A 102 -5.15 -0.14 0.94
C ALA A 102 -5.50 1.30 1.36
N LYS A 103 -6.60 1.88 0.83
CA LYS A 103 -6.97 3.27 1.16
C LYS A 103 -7.32 3.42 2.63
N TYR A 104 -6.74 4.42 3.27
CA TYR A 104 -7.08 4.84 4.62
C TYR A 104 -7.25 6.36 4.69
N SER A 105 -7.91 6.83 5.75
CA SER A 105 -8.19 8.26 5.90
C SER A 105 -6.91 9.06 6.09
N LEU A 106 -6.64 9.95 5.13
CA LEU A 106 -5.48 10.82 5.05
C LEU A 106 -5.95 12.28 5.08
N SER A 107 -5.36 13.09 5.96
CA SER A 107 -5.57 14.54 5.96
C SER A 107 -4.61 15.16 4.94
N ILE A 108 -5.14 15.56 3.77
CA ILE A 108 -4.33 16.13 2.69
C ILE A 108 -3.57 17.37 3.19
N THR A 109 -4.25 18.30 3.86
CA THR A 109 -3.64 19.54 4.38
C THR A 109 -2.53 19.30 5.41
N ARG A 110 -2.70 18.29 6.28
CA ARG A 110 -1.69 18.00 7.32
C ARG A 110 -0.50 17.27 6.71
N THR A 111 -0.76 16.30 5.86
CA THR A 111 0.28 15.47 5.23
C THR A 111 1.05 16.25 4.17
N SER A 112 0.45 17.22 3.49
CA SER A 112 1.16 18.06 2.51
C SER A 112 2.28 18.93 3.13
N LYS A 113 2.39 18.96 4.46
CA LYS A 113 3.45 19.64 5.19
C LYS A 113 4.37 18.58 5.80
N GLU A 114 5.57 18.46 5.27
CA GLU A 114 6.58 17.58 5.85
C GLU A 114 6.95 18.02 7.28
N SER A 115 7.34 17.05 8.09
CA SER A 115 7.83 17.29 9.45
C SER A 115 8.84 16.21 9.83
N SER A 116 9.61 16.45 10.90
CA SER A 116 10.59 15.47 11.39
C SER A 116 9.98 14.10 11.74
N ARG A 117 8.71 14.07 12.18
CA ARG A 117 7.98 12.83 12.53
C ARG A 117 7.22 12.21 11.35
N SER A 118 6.98 12.97 10.29
CA SER A 118 6.25 12.55 9.10
C SER A 118 6.87 13.25 7.90
N PRO A 119 8.03 12.77 7.41
CA PRO A 119 8.76 13.44 6.35
C PRO A 119 8.07 13.33 4.99
N CYS A 120 7.20 12.33 4.77
CA CYS A 120 6.52 12.15 3.51
C CYS A 120 5.36 13.15 3.33
N SER A 121 5.49 14.02 2.33
CA SER A 121 4.42 14.93 1.89
C SER A 121 3.59 14.38 0.74
N ASN A 122 3.75 13.10 0.40
CA ASN A 122 3.06 12.47 -0.72
C ASN A 122 1.55 12.40 -0.47
N VAL A 123 0.79 13.23 -1.17
CA VAL A 123 -0.68 13.29 -1.11
C VAL A 123 -1.26 13.27 -2.52
N PRO A 124 -2.50 12.79 -2.70
CA PRO A 124 -3.19 12.90 -3.98
C PRO A 124 -3.65 14.34 -4.19
N LEU A 125 -3.33 14.89 -5.36
CA LEU A 125 -3.59 16.26 -5.78
C LEU A 125 -4.39 16.28 -7.09
N ARG A 126 -5.19 17.32 -7.32
CA ARG A 126 -5.76 17.56 -8.64
C ARG A 126 -4.69 18.17 -9.54
N CYS A 127 -4.50 17.59 -10.72
CA CYS A 127 -3.72 18.25 -11.76
C CYS A 127 -4.56 19.40 -12.36
N PRO A 128 -4.02 20.63 -12.50
CA PRO A 128 -4.76 21.77 -13.04
C PRO A 128 -5.09 21.64 -14.53
N LEU A 129 -4.36 20.78 -15.25
CA LEU A 129 -4.56 20.52 -16.68
C LEU A 129 -5.55 19.39 -16.95
N CYS A 130 -5.86 18.58 -15.93
CA CYS A 130 -6.86 17.54 -16.03
C CYS A 130 -8.28 18.13 -15.95
N PRO A 131 -9.27 17.50 -16.62
CA PRO A 131 -10.68 17.80 -16.38
C PRO A 131 -11.05 17.76 -14.89
N LYS A 132 -12.01 18.61 -14.47
CA LYS A 132 -12.37 18.78 -13.04
C LYS A 132 -12.69 17.48 -12.29
N ASN A 133 -13.21 16.46 -12.99
CA ASN A 133 -13.65 15.19 -12.41
C ASN A 133 -12.66 14.03 -12.56
N SER A 134 -11.46 14.31 -13.09
CA SER A 134 -10.40 13.32 -13.26
C SER A 134 -9.89 12.76 -11.93
N ALA A 135 -9.24 11.60 -12.02
CA ALA A 135 -8.53 11.01 -10.88
C ALA A 135 -7.43 11.97 -10.39
N ALA A 136 -7.17 11.92 -9.10
CA ALA A 136 -6.07 12.64 -8.48
C ALA A 136 -4.73 11.96 -8.79
N VAL A 137 -3.68 12.77 -8.80
CA VAL A 137 -2.30 12.35 -9.04
C VAL A 137 -1.52 12.56 -7.75
N TRP A 138 -0.78 11.54 -7.32
CA TRP A 138 0.09 11.64 -6.15
C TRP A 138 1.22 12.65 -6.36
N LYS A 139 1.52 13.49 -5.37
CA LYS A 139 2.55 14.55 -5.43
C LYS A 139 3.85 14.06 -6.06
N TYR A 140 4.36 12.91 -5.59
CA TYR A 140 5.65 12.37 -6.05
C TYR A 140 5.62 11.93 -7.53
N ASN A 141 4.43 11.64 -8.07
CA ASN A 141 4.25 11.22 -9.46
C ASN A 141 3.83 12.36 -10.38
N MET A 142 3.54 13.55 -9.84
CA MET A 142 2.96 14.65 -10.60
C MET A 142 3.89 15.14 -11.71
N ARG A 143 5.21 15.14 -11.49
CA ARG A 143 6.21 15.46 -12.53
C ARG A 143 6.05 14.55 -13.76
N TYR A 144 5.97 13.24 -13.54
CA TYR A 144 5.82 12.23 -14.59
C TYR A 144 4.46 12.29 -15.27
N HIS A 145 3.40 12.54 -14.50
CA HIS A 145 2.06 12.73 -15.03
C HIS A 145 1.99 13.91 -16.01
N LEU A 146 2.56 15.07 -15.66
CA LEU A 146 2.56 16.26 -16.52
C LEU A 146 3.27 15.99 -17.85
N ALA A 147 4.44 15.36 -17.80
CA ALA A 147 5.20 15.01 -19.00
C ALA A 147 4.45 14.01 -19.90
N ARG A 148 3.85 12.96 -19.31
CA ARG A 148 3.22 11.88 -20.09
C ARG A 148 1.80 12.21 -20.56
N ALA A 149 0.96 12.72 -19.67
CA ALA A 149 -0.48 12.91 -19.94
C ALA A 149 -0.78 14.23 -20.65
N HIS A 150 0.06 15.25 -20.45
CA HIS A 150 -0.16 16.58 -21.00
C HIS A 150 0.94 17.05 -21.95
N GLN A 151 2.04 16.29 -22.08
CA GLN A 151 3.21 16.67 -22.88
C GLN A 151 3.71 18.10 -22.56
N GLN A 152 3.57 18.50 -21.30
CA GLN A 152 3.99 19.80 -20.80
C GLN A 152 5.33 19.69 -20.09
N ASP A 153 6.07 20.79 -20.09
CA ASP A 153 7.25 20.94 -19.25
C ASP A 153 6.86 20.95 -17.76
N PRO A 154 7.25 19.94 -16.97
CA PRO A 154 6.90 19.86 -15.55
C PRO A 154 7.46 21.02 -14.72
N GLU A 155 8.52 21.70 -15.17
CA GLU A 155 9.15 22.80 -14.42
C GLU A 155 8.21 24.00 -14.24
N GLN A 156 7.26 24.20 -15.15
CA GLN A 156 6.21 25.23 -15.02
C GLN A 156 5.28 24.98 -13.83
N TYR A 157 5.23 23.74 -13.34
CA TYR A 157 4.36 23.29 -12.24
C TYR A 157 5.18 22.79 -11.05
N THR A 158 6.40 23.30 -10.88
CA THR A 158 7.34 22.90 -9.82
C THR A 158 6.69 22.85 -8.44
N SER A 159 5.81 23.80 -8.11
CA SER A 159 5.10 23.85 -6.81
C SER A 159 4.22 22.63 -6.53
N LEU A 160 3.79 21.88 -7.55
CA LEU A 160 2.94 20.70 -7.40
C LEU A 160 3.69 19.41 -7.07
N TRP A 161 5.00 19.34 -7.35
CA TRP A 161 5.76 18.08 -7.24
C TRP A 161 7.11 18.24 -6.53
N LYS A 162 7.67 19.45 -6.45
CA LYS A 162 8.97 19.67 -5.83
C LYS A 162 8.93 19.30 -4.35
N LEU A 163 9.95 18.56 -3.94
CA LEU A 163 10.21 18.21 -2.55
C LEU A 163 11.23 19.19 -1.97
N SER A 164 11.15 19.44 -0.67
CA SER A 164 12.24 20.14 0.00
C SER A 164 13.46 19.22 0.11
N ASP A 165 14.65 19.81 0.26
CA ASP A 165 15.88 19.03 0.47
C ASP A 165 15.79 18.22 1.78
N ALA A 166 15.14 18.79 2.80
CA ALA A 166 14.89 18.12 4.07
C ALA A 166 14.00 16.88 3.92
N GLU A 167 12.89 16.99 3.17
CA GLU A 167 12.03 15.85 2.84
C GLU A 167 12.79 14.79 2.05
N THR A 168 13.53 15.21 1.02
CA THR A 168 14.31 14.31 0.16
C THR A 168 15.35 13.53 0.98
N ALA A 169 16.11 14.22 1.84
CA ALA A 169 17.11 13.60 2.70
C ALA A 169 16.48 12.64 3.71
N ALA A 170 15.38 13.03 4.37
CA ALA A 170 14.70 12.20 5.35
C ALA A 170 14.08 10.95 4.72
N MET A 171 13.45 11.08 3.55
CA MET A 171 12.87 9.95 2.82
C MET A 171 13.95 9.01 2.29
N LYS A 172 15.10 9.54 1.86
CA LYS A 172 16.26 8.74 1.45
C LYS A 172 16.82 7.95 2.63
N ALA A 173 16.99 8.59 3.79
CA ALA A 173 17.42 7.91 5.01
C ALA A 173 16.45 6.78 5.42
N LEU A 174 15.14 7.00 5.31
CA LEU A 174 14.13 5.94 5.54
C LEU A 174 14.26 4.78 4.55
N TYR A 175 14.50 5.07 3.27
CA TYR A 175 14.70 4.04 2.25
C TYR A 175 15.97 3.22 2.52
N GLU A 176 17.07 3.87 2.90
CA GLU A 176 18.36 3.22 3.17
C GLU A 176 18.38 2.47 4.51
N ALA A 177 17.59 2.92 5.49
CA ALA A 177 17.43 2.29 6.79
C ALA A 177 16.68 0.94 6.74
N LYS A 178 16.58 0.28 5.57
CA LYS A 178 15.97 -1.06 5.37
C LYS A 178 16.21 -1.91 6.60
N SER A 179 15.14 -2.57 7.06
CA SER A 179 15.22 -3.48 8.19
C SER A 179 16.36 -4.45 7.92
N ARG A 180 17.51 -4.22 8.58
CA ARG A 180 18.47 -5.28 8.83
C ARG A 180 17.57 -6.37 9.37
N SER A 181 17.44 -7.47 8.63
CA SER A 181 16.71 -8.64 9.10
C SER A 181 17.16 -8.82 10.53
N THR A 182 16.32 -8.46 11.50
CA THR A 182 16.66 -8.68 12.89
C THR A 182 16.77 -10.18 12.89
N LYS A 183 18.01 -10.68 13.00
CA LYS A 183 18.27 -12.10 13.14
C LYS A 183 17.19 -12.57 14.11
N ARG A 184 16.26 -13.42 13.66
CA ARG A 184 15.37 -14.18 14.52
C ARG A 184 16.28 -15.10 15.34
N LYS A 185 17.09 -14.53 16.23
CA LYS A 185 17.76 -15.19 17.32
C LYS A 185 16.81 -14.98 18.49
N ARG A 186 16.30 -16.09 19.03
CA ARG A 186 15.36 -16.19 20.17
C ARG A 186 13.87 -16.11 19.82
N GLN A 187 13.39 -17.01 18.96
CA GLN A 187 12.01 -17.53 19.12
C GLN A 187 11.81 -18.93 18.53
N THR A 188 12.84 -19.50 17.90
CA THR A 188 12.81 -20.86 17.33
C THR A 188 12.89 -21.98 18.37
N GLU A 189 13.51 -21.78 19.53
CA GLU A 189 13.61 -22.84 20.55
C GLU A 189 12.27 -23.11 21.27
N LYS A 190 11.51 -22.06 21.59
CA LYS A 190 10.20 -22.22 22.26
C LYS A 190 9.12 -22.75 21.29
N ALA A 191 9.14 -22.31 20.04
CA ALA A 191 8.24 -22.81 19.00
C ALA A 191 8.59 -24.25 18.58
N SER A 192 9.87 -24.61 18.52
CA SER A 192 10.32 -25.99 18.25
C SER A 192 9.92 -26.95 19.37
N LYS A 193 9.96 -26.51 20.64
CA LYS A 193 9.53 -27.33 21.78
C LYS A 193 8.02 -27.55 21.78
N PHE A 194 7.24 -26.51 21.48
CA PHE A 194 5.78 -26.59 21.38
C PHE A 194 5.32 -27.43 20.18
N ALA A 195 6.01 -27.36 19.04
CA ALA A 195 5.70 -28.18 17.87
C ALA A 195 6.02 -29.68 18.07
N LYS A 196 7.02 -30.01 18.90
CA LYS A 196 7.29 -31.41 19.29
C LYS A 196 6.20 -31.97 20.21
N GLU A 197 5.66 -31.15 21.12
CA GLU A 197 4.59 -31.55 22.05
C GLU A 197 3.22 -31.72 21.36
N ILE A 198 2.95 -31.07 20.23
CA ILE A 198 1.68 -31.21 19.49
C ILE A 198 1.61 -32.48 18.63
N SER A 199 2.74 -33.12 18.28
CA SER A 199 2.71 -34.27 17.37
C SER A 199 2.34 -35.62 18.02
N GLU A 200 2.34 -35.72 19.35
CA GLU A 200 2.01 -36.98 20.05
C GLU A 200 0.54 -37.08 20.51
N GLY A 201 -0.21 -35.97 20.58
CA GLY A 201 -1.54 -35.95 21.21
C GLY A 201 -2.74 -35.65 20.30
N HIS A 202 -2.53 -35.16 19.08
CA HIS A 202 -3.64 -34.64 18.26
C HIS A 202 -3.67 -35.19 16.84
N VAL A 203 -3.95 -36.49 16.71
CA VAL A 203 -4.54 -37.03 15.48
C VAL A 203 -6.06 -36.84 15.59
N CYS A 204 -6.57 -35.81 14.93
CA CYS A 204 -8.01 -35.61 14.78
C CYS A 204 -8.56 -36.74 13.88
N LYS A 205 -9.14 -37.79 14.47
CA LYS A 205 -9.78 -38.92 13.79
C LYS A 205 -11.13 -38.53 13.16
N LEU A 206 -11.14 -37.57 12.24
CA LEU A 206 -12.35 -37.15 11.52
C LEU A 206 -12.11 -37.06 10.00
N ALA A 207 -11.39 -38.05 9.46
CA ALA A 207 -11.30 -38.26 8.01
C ALA A 207 -11.13 -39.75 7.67
N LEU A 208 -12.11 -40.58 8.05
CA LEU A 208 -12.31 -41.90 7.45
C LEU A 208 -13.80 -42.19 7.38
N ARG A 209 -14.49 -41.61 6.39
CA ARG A 209 -15.69 -42.23 5.82
C ARG A 209 -15.63 -42.10 4.29
N TYR A 210 -15.88 -43.25 3.66
CA TYR A 210 -16.01 -43.51 2.22
C TYR A 210 -14.74 -43.88 1.45
N ALA A 211 -14.31 -45.13 1.65
CA ALA A 211 -14.08 -46.04 0.53
C ALA A 211 -14.16 -47.47 1.09
N ASN A 212 -15.29 -48.14 0.89
CA ASN A 212 -15.38 -49.60 0.74
C ASN A 212 -16.83 -49.99 0.47
N SER A 213 -17.16 -50.18 -0.80
CA SER A 213 -18.22 -51.09 -1.23
C SER A 213 -17.64 -51.88 -2.41
N PRO A 214 -17.31 -53.17 -2.25
CA PRO A 214 -17.10 -54.04 -3.39
C PRO A 214 -18.44 -54.55 -3.91
N SER A 215 -18.47 -54.70 -5.24
CA SER A 215 -19.46 -55.36 -6.10
C SER A 215 -19.94 -56.72 -5.62
#